data_AF-A0A938WCM6-F1
#
_entry.id   AF-A0A938WCM6-F1
#
_cell.length_a   1.000
_cell.length_b   1.000
_cell.length_c   1.000
_cell.angle_alpha   90.00
_cell.angle_beta   90.00
_cell.angle_gamma   90.00
#
_symmetry.space_group_name_H-M   'P 1'
#
loop_
_entity.id
_entity.type
_entity.pdbx_description
1 polymer ?
#
loop_
_entity_poly.entity_id
_entity_poly.type
_entity_poly.pdbx_seq_one_letter_code
_entity_poly.pdbx_strand_id
1 'polypeptide(L)'
;MTYLYAGLGIAMLTAVMAMFQIAMGLTQQQMVSKPPQDTYLKSVRQSNDQQFLRLVKTMDSGWGTGSTLCDKIRQTIAASSTYSSLSDYGPGLVSSSSHPRLMGACALANGSHRVLIAPAPAGATGYRLYSCLVKAGDVECGYEKNYSVIP
;
A
#
# COMPACT_ATOMS: atom_id res chain seq x y z
N MET A 1 -14.49 42.89 51.34
CA MET A 1 -14.44 41.42 51.12
C MET A 1 -15.07 41.00 49.80
N THR A 2 -16.13 41.65 49.32
CA THR A 2 -16.82 41.35 48.04
C THR A 2 -15.98 41.55 46.78
N TYR A 3 -15.16 42.60 46.73
CA TYR A 3 -14.31 42.90 45.57
C TYR A 3 -13.24 41.84 45.27
N LEU A 4 -12.78 41.14 46.29
CA LEU A 4 -11.75 40.10 46.14
C LEU A 4 -12.34 38.84 45.49
N TYR A 5 -13.57 38.48 45.87
CA TYR A 5 -14.31 37.38 45.22
C TYR A 5 -14.71 37.71 43.78
N ALA A 6 -15.11 38.96 43.50
CA ALA A 6 -15.42 39.40 42.15
C ALA A 6 -14.18 39.35 41.23
N GLY A 7 -13.02 39.80 41.72
CA GLY A 7 -11.76 39.73 40.97
C GLY A 7 -11.31 38.30 40.68
N LEU A 8 -11.45 37.40 41.68
CA LEU A 8 -11.11 35.99 41.52
C LEU A 8 -11.99 35.29 40.48
N GLY A 9 -13.29 35.61 40.44
CA GLY A 9 -14.22 35.08 39.44
C GLY A 9 -13.88 35.51 38.01
N ILE A 10 -13.53 36.78 37.81
CA ILE A 10 -13.13 37.31 36.48
C ILE A 10 -11.82 36.65 36.01
N ALA A 11 -10.86 36.44 36.90
CA ALA A 11 -9.60 35.75 36.58
C ALA A 11 -9.83 34.30 36.12
N MET A 12 -10.76 33.58 36.75
CA MET A 12 -11.09 32.21 36.33
C MET A 12 -11.77 32.17 34.96
N LEU A 13 -12.71 33.10 34.69
CA LEU A 13 -13.42 33.14 33.40
C LEU A 13 -12.48 33.45 32.23
N THR A 14 -11.53 34.38 32.43
CA THR A 14 -10.53 34.72 31.41
C THR A 14 -9.58 33.56 31.13
N ALA A 15 -9.17 32.79 32.14
CA ALA A 15 -8.35 31.60 31.98
C ALA A 15 -9.05 30.52 31.14
N VAL A 16 -10.34 30.25 31.39
CA VAL A 16 -11.11 29.26 30.62
C VAL A 16 -11.27 29.69 29.16
N MET A 17 -11.53 30.98 28.90
CA MET A 17 -11.61 31.50 27.53
C MET A 17 -10.27 31.39 26.78
N ALA A 18 -9.15 31.66 27.45
CA ALA A 18 -7.82 31.53 26.86
C ALA A 18 -7.51 30.06 26.49
N MET A 19 -7.80 29.11 27.38
CA MET A 19 -7.63 27.68 27.08
C MET A 19 -8.52 27.21 25.93
N PHE A 20 -9.75 27.72 25.85
CA PHE A 20 -10.67 27.36 24.77
C PHE A 20 -10.19 27.86 23.40
N GLN A 21 -9.64 29.07 23.32
CA GLN A 21 -9.05 29.61 22.08
C GLN A 21 -7.83 28.81 21.62
N ILE A 22 -6.95 28.41 22.54
CA ILE A 22 -5.79 27.56 22.24
C ILE A 22 -6.26 26.17 21.76
N ALA A 23 -7.25 25.58 22.42
CA ALA A 23 -7.81 24.29 22.05
C ALA A 23 -8.45 24.30 20.64
N MET A 24 -9.21 25.35 20.32
CA MET A 24 -9.79 25.52 18.97
C MET A 24 -8.72 25.77 17.91
N GLY A 25 -7.67 26.56 18.23
CA GLY A 25 -6.55 26.79 17.33
C GLY A 25 -5.79 25.51 16.96
N LEU A 26 -5.61 24.60 17.93
CA LEU A 26 -5.00 23.29 17.68
C LEU A 26 -5.91 22.37 16.83
N THR A 27 -7.23 22.45 17.01
CA THR A 27 -8.17 21.58 16.28
C THR A 27 -8.31 22.01 14.81
N GLN A 28 -8.21 23.31 14.49
CA GLN A 28 -8.26 23.77 13.11
C GLN A 28 -7.05 23.34 12.27
N GLN A 29 -5.88 23.15 12.88
CA GLN A 29 -4.71 22.61 12.16
C GLN A 29 -4.86 21.11 11.81
N GLN A 30 -5.66 20.35 12.56
CA GLN A 30 -5.93 18.95 12.25
C GLN A 30 -6.96 18.75 11.14
N MET A 31 -7.86 19.72 10.91
CA MET A 31 -8.89 19.61 9.85
C MET A 31 -8.41 20.02 8.45
N VAL A 32 -7.22 20.65 8.34
CA VAL A 32 -6.62 21.06 7.05
C VAL A 32 -5.48 20.11 6.62
N SER A 33 -5.42 18.90 7.18
CA SER A 33 -4.74 17.81 6.50
C SER A 33 -5.71 17.19 5.51
N LYS A 34 -5.93 17.84 4.36
CA LYS A 34 -6.39 17.08 3.20
C LYS A 34 -5.24 16.12 2.90
N PRO A 35 -5.41 14.79 3.09
CA PRO A 35 -4.37 13.87 2.66
C PRO A 35 -4.07 14.19 1.18
N PRO A 36 -2.79 14.22 0.79
CA PRO A 36 -2.42 14.52 -0.59
C PRO A 36 -3.30 13.66 -1.49
N GLN A 37 -3.93 14.30 -2.49
CA GLN A 37 -4.74 13.57 -3.47
C GLN A 37 -3.79 12.70 -4.29
N ASP A 38 -3.56 11.49 -3.79
CA ASP A 38 -2.78 10.48 -4.47
C ASP A 38 -3.62 9.93 -5.63
N THR A 39 -3.06 10.00 -6.83
CA THR A 39 -3.66 9.45 -8.05
C THR A 39 -4.00 7.96 -7.93
N TYR A 40 -3.38 7.25 -6.99
CA TYR A 40 -3.69 5.87 -6.66
C TYR A 40 -5.03 5.70 -5.94
N LEU A 41 -5.42 6.62 -5.05
CA LEU A 41 -6.64 6.49 -4.24
C LEU A 41 -7.89 6.66 -5.12
N LYS A 42 -8.82 5.70 -5.01
CA LYS A 42 -10.04 5.57 -5.85
C LYS A 42 -9.79 5.23 -7.32
N SER A 43 -8.57 4.86 -7.70
CA SER A 43 -8.26 4.41 -9.05
C SER A 43 -8.64 2.93 -9.28
N VAL A 44 -8.77 2.53 -10.54
CA VAL A 44 -8.94 1.12 -10.94
C VAL A 44 -7.77 0.25 -10.41
N ARG A 45 -6.58 0.84 -10.27
CA ARG A 45 -5.37 0.15 -9.79
C ARG A 45 -5.51 -0.28 -8.33
N GLN A 46 -6.11 0.56 -7.50
CA GLN A 46 -6.42 0.20 -6.11
C GLN A 46 -7.41 -0.97 -6.04
N SER A 47 -8.42 -0.99 -6.92
CA SER A 47 -9.38 -2.10 -6.99
C SER A 47 -8.69 -3.40 -7.40
N ASN A 48 -7.80 -3.34 -8.40
CA ASN A 48 -7.03 -4.50 -8.85
C ASN A 48 -6.10 -5.03 -7.74
N ASP A 49 -5.45 -4.15 -6.98
CA ASP A 49 -4.62 -4.57 -5.85
C ASP A 49 -5.43 -5.27 -4.75
N GLN A 50 -6.65 -4.81 -4.48
CA GLN A 50 -7.56 -5.51 -3.57
C GLN A 50 -7.93 -6.90 -4.08
N GLN A 51 -8.09 -7.07 -5.39
CA GLN A 51 -8.35 -8.38 -5.99
C GLN A 51 -7.12 -9.29 -5.91
N PHE A 52 -5.92 -8.77 -6.18
CA PHE A 52 -4.68 -9.52 -5.97
C PHE A 52 -4.49 -9.92 -4.51
N LEU A 53 -4.81 -9.04 -3.55
CA LEU A 53 -4.76 -9.39 -2.13
C LEU A 53 -5.73 -10.53 -1.79
N ARG A 54 -6.92 -10.55 -2.40
CA ARG A 54 -7.87 -11.67 -2.23
C ARG A 54 -7.33 -12.95 -2.85
N LEU A 55 -6.73 -12.88 -4.04
CA LEU A 55 -6.11 -14.03 -4.69
C LEU A 55 -4.97 -14.58 -3.83
N VAL A 56 -4.06 -13.73 -3.37
CA VAL A 56 -2.92 -14.10 -2.51
C VAL A 56 -3.37 -14.78 -1.21
N LYS A 57 -4.50 -14.38 -0.63
CA LYS A 57 -5.07 -15.05 0.56
C LYS A 57 -5.57 -16.47 0.29
N THR A 58 -5.90 -16.81 -0.96
CA THR A 58 -6.31 -18.16 -1.34
C THR A 58 -5.14 -19.07 -1.71
N MET A 59 -3.94 -18.50 -1.87
CA MET A 59 -2.75 -19.25 -2.22
C MET A 59 -2.20 -20.01 -1.01
N ASP A 60 -1.72 -21.23 -1.26
CA ASP A 60 -1.01 -22.05 -0.28
C ASP A 60 0.43 -22.32 -0.73
N SER A 61 1.25 -22.92 0.14
CA SER A 61 2.64 -23.27 -0.19
C SER A 61 2.80 -24.20 -1.39
N GLY A 62 1.71 -24.82 -1.88
CA GLY A 62 1.69 -25.67 -3.08
C GLY A 62 1.78 -24.89 -4.39
N TRP A 63 1.65 -23.56 -4.39
CA TRP A 63 1.73 -22.74 -5.60
C TRP A 63 3.16 -22.57 -6.14
N GLY A 64 4.17 -22.96 -5.37
CA GLY A 64 5.57 -22.97 -5.81
C GLY A 64 6.20 -21.57 -5.86
N THR A 65 7.28 -21.44 -6.62
CA THR A 65 8.08 -20.20 -6.75
C THR A 65 8.50 -19.97 -8.20
N GLY A 66 8.88 -18.73 -8.53
CA GLY A 66 9.39 -18.37 -9.85
C GLY A 66 8.35 -18.55 -10.97
N SER A 67 8.74 -19.25 -12.04
CA SER A 67 7.88 -19.44 -13.22
C SER A 67 6.62 -20.24 -12.90
N THR A 68 6.74 -21.28 -12.08
CA THR A 68 5.58 -22.12 -11.68
C THR A 68 4.51 -21.33 -10.95
N LEU A 69 4.93 -20.34 -10.15
CA LEU A 69 4.03 -19.41 -9.47
C LEU A 69 3.31 -18.50 -10.47
N CYS A 70 4.04 -17.94 -11.44
CA CYS A 70 3.44 -17.11 -12.49
C CYS A 70 2.40 -17.86 -13.32
N ASP A 71 2.72 -19.09 -13.72
CA ASP A 71 1.83 -19.90 -14.54
C ASP A 71 0.53 -20.23 -13.78
N LYS A 72 0.62 -20.60 -12.51
CA LYS A 72 -0.55 -20.88 -11.67
C LYS A 72 -1.42 -19.66 -11.42
N ILE A 73 -0.80 -18.51 -11.15
CA ILE A 73 -1.53 -17.25 -10.99
C ILE A 73 -2.29 -16.91 -12.28
N ARG A 74 -1.63 -17.04 -13.43
CA ARG A 74 -2.25 -16.79 -14.73
C ARG A 74 -3.40 -17.74 -15.01
N GLN A 75 -3.20 -19.04 -14.78
CA GLN A 75 -4.25 -20.05 -14.96
C GLN A 75 -5.46 -19.73 -14.08
N THR A 76 -5.25 -19.32 -12.83
CA THR A 76 -6.34 -18.97 -11.91
C THR A 76 -7.08 -17.72 -12.35
N ILE A 77 -6.36 -16.69 -12.82
CA ILE A 77 -6.97 -15.47 -13.37
C ILE A 77 -7.78 -15.78 -14.63
N ALA A 78 -7.23 -16.60 -15.53
CA ALA A 78 -7.89 -16.97 -16.78
C ALA A 78 -9.12 -17.89 -16.55
N ALA A 79 -9.07 -18.76 -15.54
CA ALA A 79 -10.16 -19.70 -15.24
C ALA A 79 -11.31 -19.08 -14.43
N SER A 80 -11.09 -17.95 -13.75
CA SER A 80 -12.06 -17.37 -12.83
C SER A 80 -12.62 -16.04 -13.35
N SER A 81 -13.94 -15.98 -13.52
CA SER A 81 -14.65 -14.75 -13.87
C SER A 81 -14.53 -13.66 -12.80
N THR A 82 -14.28 -14.04 -11.54
CA THR A 82 -14.06 -13.14 -10.39
C THR A 82 -12.83 -12.23 -10.58
N TYR A 83 -11.83 -12.69 -11.33
CA TYR A 83 -10.57 -11.99 -11.55
C TYR A 83 -10.44 -11.46 -12.98
N SER A 84 -11.55 -11.31 -13.70
CA SER A 84 -11.58 -10.84 -15.09
C SER A 84 -10.87 -9.50 -15.31
N SER A 85 -10.96 -8.56 -14.36
CA SER A 85 -10.22 -7.28 -14.40
C SER A 85 -8.70 -7.40 -14.23
N LEU A 86 -8.20 -8.57 -13.82
CA LEU A 86 -6.77 -8.87 -13.75
C LEU A 86 -6.23 -9.48 -15.06
N SER A 87 -7.10 -9.80 -16.02
CA SER A 87 -6.68 -10.39 -17.30
C SER A 87 -5.85 -9.46 -18.17
N ASP A 88 -5.96 -8.14 -17.95
CA ASP A 88 -5.16 -7.11 -18.64
C ASP A 88 -3.69 -7.07 -18.19
N TYR A 89 -3.33 -7.81 -17.12
CA TYR A 89 -1.94 -7.91 -16.69
C TYR A 89 -1.18 -8.90 -17.59
N GLY A 90 0.02 -8.50 -18.00
CA GLY A 90 0.89 -9.26 -18.88
C GLY A 90 1.30 -10.63 -18.32
N PRO A 91 2.06 -11.44 -19.09
CA PRO A 91 2.20 -12.89 -18.89
C PRO A 91 2.87 -13.38 -17.60
N GLY A 92 3.21 -12.50 -16.65
CA GLY A 92 3.90 -12.87 -15.42
C GLY A 92 5.34 -13.27 -15.71
N LEU A 93 6.28 -12.34 -15.50
CA LEU A 93 7.71 -12.61 -15.64
C LEU A 93 8.31 -12.86 -14.26
N VAL A 94 9.27 -13.77 -14.15
CA VAL A 94 10.00 -13.92 -12.89
C VAL A 94 10.78 -12.62 -12.61
N SER A 95 10.65 -12.08 -11.40
CA SER A 95 11.38 -10.87 -11.02
C SER A 95 12.88 -11.12 -11.09
N SER A 96 13.60 -10.19 -11.72
CA SER A 96 15.06 -10.09 -11.81
C SER A 96 15.72 -9.64 -10.50
N SER A 97 14.93 -9.26 -9.49
CA SER A 97 15.46 -8.66 -8.26
C SER A 97 16.26 -9.68 -7.44
N SER A 98 17.45 -9.27 -7.01
CA SER A 98 18.32 -10.01 -6.09
C SER A 98 17.86 -9.93 -4.63
N HIS A 99 16.83 -9.13 -4.32
CA HIS A 99 16.45 -8.87 -2.94
C HIS A 99 15.80 -10.11 -2.30
N PRO A 100 16.20 -10.54 -1.08
CA PRO A 100 15.69 -11.77 -0.45
C PRO A 100 14.17 -11.82 -0.29
N ARG A 101 13.49 -10.67 -0.25
CA ARG A 101 12.01 -10.60 -0.18
C ARG A 101 11.32 -10.78 -1.53
N LEU A 102 12.04 -10.64 -2.64
CA LEU A 102 11.53 -10.65 -4.01
C LEU A 102 12.11 -11.80 -4.85
N MET A 103 13.06 -12.56 -4.31
CA MET A 103 13.59 -13.75 -4.97
C MET A 103 12.48 -14.75 -5.30
N GLY A 104 12.41 -15.15 -6.57
CA GLY A 104 11.39 -16.07 -7.06
C GLY A 104 9.98 -15.46 -7.08
N ALA A 105 9.85 -14.14 -7.05
CA ALA A 105 8.57 -13.46 -7.20
C ALA A 105 8.08 -13.50 -8.65
N CYS A 106 6.76 -13.53 -8.80
CA CYS A 106 6.11 -13.31 -10.08
C CYS A 106 5.77 -11.84 -10.28
N ALA A 107 6.25 -11.24 -11.36
CA ALA A 107 6.00 -9.86 -11.75
C ALA A 107 4.94 -9.77 -12.85
N LEU A 108 3.81 -9.15 -12.53
CA LEU A 108 2.70 -8.87 -13.41
C LEU A 108 2.63 -7.36 -13.67
N ALA A 109 2.49 -6.95 -14.92
CA ALA A 109 2.44 -5.53 -15.27
C ALA A 109 1.28 -5.22 -16.22
N ASN A 110 0.61 -4.09 -15.98
CA ASN A 110 -0.40 -3.51 -16.85
C ASN A 110 -0.14 -2.01 -16.98
N GLY A 111 0.41 -1.59 -18.12
CA GLY A 111 0.83 -0.21 -18.36
C GLY A 111 1.82 0.29 -17.30
N SER A 112 1.45 1.34 -16.57
CA SER A 112 2.28 1.93 -15.52
C SER A 112 2.08 1.30 -14.14
N HIS A 113 1.33 0.20 -14.03
CA HIS A 113 1.07 -0.47 -12.76
C HIS A 113 1.73 -1.85 -12.76
N ARG A 114 2.57 -2.11 -11.76
CA ARG A 114 3.34 -3.34 -11.63
C ARG A 114 3.08 -3.96 -10.27
N VAL A 115 2.85 -5.26 -10.27
CA VAL A 115 2.50 -6.07 -9.11
C VAL A 115 3.47 -7.24 -9.03
N LEU A 116 3.99 -7.49 -7.84
CA LEU A 116 4.92 -8.57 -7.55
C LEU A 116 4.33 -9.45 -6.47
N ILE A 117 4.27 -10.75 -6.73
CA ILE A 117 3.82 -11.75 -5.77
C ILE A 117 5.03 -12.61 -5.43
N ALA A 118 5.54 -12.45 -4.20
CA ALA A 118 6.74 -13.12 -3.74
C ALA A 118 6.40 -14.21 -2.72
N PRO A 119 7.11 -15.35 -2.71
CA PRO A 119 6.96 -16.33 -1.65
C PRO A 119 7.35 -15.73 -0.29
N ALA A 120 6.69 -16.22 0.76
CA ALA A 120 7.12 -16.02 2.12
C ALA A 120 8.58 -16.51 2.33
N PRO A 121 9.31 -15.95 3.30
CA PRO A 121 10.67 -16.40 3.58
C PRO A 121 10.63 -17.81 4.18
N ALA A 122 11.77 -18.50 4.21
CA ALA A 122 11.88 -19.83 4.81
C ALA A 122 11.28 -19.84 6.24
N GLY A 123 10.27 -20.68 6.45
CA GLY A 123 9.58 -20.83 7.74
C GLY A 123 8.25 -20.07 7.90
N ALA A 124 7.85 -19.22 6.95
CA ALA A 124 6.49 -18.67 6.94
C ALA A 124 5.68 -19.23 5.76
N THR A 125 4.37 -19.35 5.95
CA THR A 125 3.44 -19.86 4.94
C THR A 125 2.80 -18.70 4.16
N GLY A 126 2.51 -18.95 2.88
CA GLY A 126 1.80 -18.02 2.00
C GLY A 126 2.70 -17.12 1.15
N TYR A 127 2.09 -16.05 0.64
CA TYR A 127 2.72 -15.13 -0.31
C TYR A 127 2.57 -13.68 0.14
N ARG A 128 3.48 -12.84 -0.34
CA ARG A 128 3.48 -11.41 -0.12
C ARG A 128 3.14 -10.71 -1.43
N LEU A 129 2.31 -9.68 -1.32
CA LEU A 129 1.98 -8.80 -2.44
C LEU A 129 2.75 -7.49 -2.29
N TYR A 130 3.37 -7.07 -3.38
CA TYR A 130 3.91 -5.73 -3.55
C TYR A 130 3.31 -5.12 -4.81
N SER A 131 2.99 -3.84 -4.80
CA SER A 131 2.56 -3.12 -5.99
C SER A 131 3.26 -1.78 -6.07
N CYS A 132 3.40 -1.25 -7.28
CA CYS A 132 3.95 0.08 -7.51
C CYS A 132 3.42 0.70 -8.79
N LEU A 133 3.48 2.03 -8.84
CA LEU A 133 3.34 2.79 -10.08
C LEU A 133 4.72 3.02 -10.67
N VAL A 134 4.94 2.44 -11.86
CA VAL A 134 6.17 2.59 -12.62
C VAL A 134 6.12 3.92 -13.38
N LYS A 135 7.23 4.68 -13.34
CA LYS A 135 7.33 5.95 -14.07
C LYS A 135 7.48 5.67 -15.57
N ALA A 136 7.12 6.65 -16.40
CA ALA A 136 7.29 6.54 -17.85
C ALA A 136 8.77 6.27 -18.20
N GLY A 137 9.04 5.16 -18.90
CA GLY A 137 10.39 4.74 -19.28
C GLY A 137 11.03 3.70 -18.36
N ASP A 138 10.46 3.44 -17.18
CA ASP A 138 10.90 2.36 -16.30
C ASP A 138 10.10 1.07 -16.55
N VAL A 139 10.72 -0.09 -16.32
CA VAL A 139 10.08 -1.42 -16.42
C VAL A 139 9.89 -2.06 -15.05
N GLU A 140 10.64 -1.60 -14.06
CA GLU A 140 10.73 -2.16 -12.71
C GLU A 140 10.44 -1.09 -11.65
N CYS A 141 9.95 -1.52 -10.49
CA CYS A 141 9.74 -0.64 -9.36
C CYS A 141 11.09 -0.15 -8.79
N GLY A 142 11.13 1.06 -8.25
CA GLY A 142 12.38 1.62 -7.67
C GLY A 142 13.01 0.74 -6.58
N TYR A 143 12.19 -0.02 -5.85
CA TYR A 143 12.66 -0.97 -4.84
C TYR A 143 13.22 -2.28 -5.41
N GLU A 144 12.93 -2.62 -6.67
CA GLU A 144 13.56 -3.76 -7.36
C GLU A 144 15.01 -3.42 -7.76
N LYS A 145 15.25 -2.17 -8.18
CA LYS A 145 16.55 -1.67 -8.67
C LYS A 145 17.59 -1.39 -7.59
N ASN A 146 17.16 -0.91 -6.41
CA ASN A 146 18.08 -0.43 -5.37
C ASN A 146 18.94 -1.52 -4.68
N TYR A 147 18.89 -2.78 -5.13
CA TYR A 147 19.70 -3.87 -4.59
C TYR A 147 20.51 -4.64 -5.64
N SER A 148 20.49 -4.24 -6.91
CA SER A 148 21.32 -4.84 -7.96
C SER A 148 22.77 -4.29 -7.99
N VAL A 149 23.16 -3.51 -6.97
CA VAL A 149 24.53 -2.97 -6.84
C VAL A 149 25.02 -3.12 -5.41
N ILE A 150 25.53 -4.30 -5.06
CA ILE A 150 26.59 -4.41 -4.07
C ILE A 150 27.63 -5.38 -4.68
N PRO A 151 28.82 -4.90 -5.08
CA PRO A 151 29.92 -5.75 -5.52
C PRO A 151 30.45 -6.66 -4.40
#